data_AF-A0A4R7J8Q8-F1
#
_entry.id   AF-A0A4R7J8Q8-F1
#
_cell.length_a   1.000
_cell.length_b   1.000
_cell.length_c   1.000
_cell.angle_alpha   90.00
_cell.angle_beta   90.00
_cell.angle_gamma   90.00
#
_symmetry.space_group_name_H-M   'P 1'
#
loop_
_entity.id
_entity.type
_entity.pdbx_description
1 polymer ?
#
loop_
_entity_poly.entity_id
_entity_poly.type
_entity_poly.pdbx_seq_one_letter_code
_entity_poly.pdbx_strand_id
1 'polypeptide(L)'
;MVDMLGRLLRRRGGSAGHYDGPVRETELWERLDKHLGPAYSRVWAEQNVLPGLGRTVREAIADGVSFKRIWLAVWEALELPAAER
;
A
#
# COMPACT_ATOMS: atom_id res chain seq x y z
N MET A 1 7.21 12.48 -11.93
CA MET A 1 7.24 13.15 -10.61
C MET A 1 6.69 12.21 -9.52
N VAL A 2 7.03 10.91 -9.58
CA VAL A 2 6.73 9.89 -8.55
C VAL A 2 8.02 9.20 -8.04
N ASP A 3 9.14 9.42 -8.71
CA ASP A 3 10.48 8.84 -8.46
C ASP A 3 11.33 9.48 -7.33
N MET A 4 10.83 10.50 -6.63
CA MET A 4 11.66 11.21 -5.62
C MET A 4 11.46 10.70 -4.19
N LEU A 5 10.35 10.02 -3.88
CA LEU A 5 10.05 9.51 -2.54
C LEU A 5 10.36 8.02 -2.35
N GLY A 6 10.49 7.23 -3.43
CA GLY A 6 10.87 5.80 -3.35
C GLY A 6 12.30 5.56 -2.85
N ARG A 7 13.17 6.57 -2.92
CA ARG A 7 14.60 6.43 -2.56
C ARG A 7 14.91 6.64 -1.07
N LEU A 8 13.91 7.05 -0.27
CA LEU A 8 14.10 7.37 1.15
C LEU A 8 13.66 6.28 2.14
N LEU A 9 13.06 5.17 1.68
CA LEU A 9 12.66 4.07 2.57
C LEU A 9 13.73 2.99 2.76
N ARG A 10 15.00 3.27 2.40
CA ARG A 10 16.14 2.39 2.72
C ARG A 10 16.67 2.66 4.14
N ARG A 11 15.87 2.42 5.18
CA ARG A 11 16.33 2.04 6.56
C ARG A 11 15.14 1.96 7.53
N ARG A 12 14.60 0.76 7.75
CA ARG A 12 14.49 0.06 9.04
C ARG A 12 13.58 -1.17 8.85
N GLY A 13 14.17 -2.36 8.99
CA GLY A 13 13.44 -3.62 8.97
C GLY A 13 12.58 -3.80 10.22
N GLY A 14 11.55 -4.62 10.08
CA GLY A 14 10.71 -5.10 11.19
C GLY A 14 9.61 -6.02 10.69
N SER A 15 9.83 -7.33 10.86
CA SER A 15 8.86 -8.43 10.87
C SER A 15 8.25 -8.84 9.51
N ALA A 16 8.96 -9.70 8.79
CA ALA A 16 8.38 -10.57 7.77
C ALA A 16 7.53 -11.67 8.47
N GLY A 17 6.31 -11.30 8.88
CA GLY A 17 5.34 -12.22 9.46
C GLY A 17 4.38 -12.74 8.40
N HIS A 18 4.56 -13.99 7.98
CA HIS A 18 3.54 -14.89 7.42
C HIS A 18 2.24 -14.24 6.85
N TYR A 19 2.33 -13.51 5.74
CA TYR A 19 1.23 -12.72 5.14
C TYR A 19 0.21 -13.51 4.30
N ASP A 20 0.07 -14.82 4.51
CA ASP A 20 -0.82 -15.63 3.65
C ASP A 20 -2.32 -15.40 3.92
N GLY A 21 -2.68 -14.85 5.09
CA GLY A 21 -4.07 -14.60 5.52
C GLY A 21 -4.80 -13.42 4.85
N PRO A 22 -6.13 -13.28 5.06
CA PRO A 22 -6.90 -12.15 4.57
C PRO A 22 -6.48 -10.84 5.23
N VAL A 23 -6.17 -9.83 4.42
CA VAL A 23 -5.90 -8.46 4.90
C VAL A 23 -7.23 -7.82 5.35
N ARG A 24 -7.23 -7.19 6.52
CA ARG A 24 -8.35 -6.39 7.03
C ARG A 24 -8.15 -4.92 6.66
N GLU A 25 -9.22 -4.13 6.70
CA GLU A 25 -9.13 -2.69 6.39
C GLU A 25 -8.13 -1.97 7.29
N THR A 26 -8.16 -2.21 8.61
CA THR A 26 -7.21 -1.62 9.55
C THR A 26 -5.77 -1.94 9.20
N GLU A 27 -5.47 -3.21 8.87
CA GLU A 27 -4.15 -3.68 8.47
C GLU A 27 -3.67 -2.99 7.17
N LEU A 28 -4.57 -2.82 6.19
CA LEU A 28 -4.26 -2.08 4.96
C LEU A 28 -3.80 -0.65 5.28
N TRP A 29 -4.54 0.03 6.17
CA TRP A 29 -4.20 1.39 6.58
C TRP A 29 -2.92 1.46 7.39
N GLU A 30 -2.68 0.51 8.30
CA GLU A 30 -1.43 0.42 9.07
C GLU A 30 -0.21 0.27 8.14
N ARG A 31 -0.32 -0.55 7.10
CA ARG A 31 0.76 -0.69 6.11
C ARG A 31 0.96 0.58 5.28
N LEU A 32 -0.11 1.22 4.83
CA LEU A 32 -0.01 2.50 4.11
C LEU A 32 0.64 3.57 5.01
N ASP A 33 0.20 3.68 6.26
CA ASP A 33 0.74 4.63 7.24
C ASP A 33 2.21 4.34 7.56
N LYS A 34 2.61 3.07 7.60
CA LYS A 34 4.01 2.65 7.79
C LYS A 34 4.93 3.18 6.69
N HIS A 35 4.50 3.13 5.42
CA HIS A 35 5.35 3.51 4.28
C HIS A 35 5.21 4.96 3.84
N LEU A 36 4.03 5.56 3.99
CA LEU A 36 3.72 6.91 3.51
C LEU A 36 3.60 7.93 4.64
N GLY A 37 3.42 7.46 5.88
CA GLY A 37 3.09 8.28 7.04
C GLY A 37 1.58 8.53 7.14
N PRO A 38 1.02 8.63 8.36
CA PRO A 38 -0.43 8.67 8.60
C PRO A 38 -1.13 9.91 8.01
N ALA A 39 -0.40 11.01 7.83
CA ALA A 39 -0.95 12.23 7.23
C ALA A 39 -1.03 12.14 5.70
N TYR A 40 -0.03 11.52 5.06
CA TYR A 40 0.06 11.48 3.60
C TYR A 40 -0.60 10.25 2.98
N SER A 41 -0.70 9.15 3.72
CA SER A 41 -1.33 7.90 3.27
C SER A 41 -2.75 8.09 2.73
N ARG A 42 -3.54 8.96 3.38
CA ARG A 42 -4.93 9.26 2.98
C ARG A 42 -4.99 9.99 1.65
N VAL A 43 -4.20 11.05 1.50
CA VAL A 43 -4.11 11.84 0.27
C VAL A 43 -3.60 10.96 -0.88
N TRP A 44 -2.57 10.16 -0.63
CA TRP A 44 -2.03 9.25 -1.63
C TRP A 44 -3.08 8.22 -2.08
N ALA A 45 -3.81 7.63 -1.13
CA ALA A 45 -4.87 6.65 -1.37
C ALA A 45 -6.06 7.20 -2.19
N GLU A 46 -6.27 8.51 -2.18
CA GLU A 46 -7.31 9.21 -2.95
C GLU A 46 -6.84 9.63 -4.35
N GLN A 47 -5.54 9.85 -4.55
CA GLN A 47 -5.03 10.51 -5.75
C GLN A 47 -4.24 9.58 -6.68
N ASN A 48 -3.73 8.46 -6.17
CA ASN A 48 -2.85 7.58 -6.94
C ASN A 48 -3.63 6.39 -7.49
N VAL A 49 -3.81 6.38 -8.81
CA VAL A 49 -4.40 5.25 -9.54
C VAL A 49 -3.43 4.09 -9.52
N LEU A 50 -3.87 2.94 -9.01
CA LEU A 50 -3.08 1.71 -8.98
C LEU A 50 -3.17 1.01 -10.35
N PRO A 51 -2.06 0.83 -11.08
CA PRO A 51 -2.09 0.26 -12.44
C PRO A 51 -2.80 -1.10 -12.52
N GLY A 52 -2.56 -1.97 -11.53
CA GLY A 52 -3.18 -3.31 -11.47
C GLY A 52 -4.69 -3.33 -11.17
N LEU A 53 -5.29 -2.20 -10.78
CA LEU A 53 -6.73 -2.07 -10.48
C LEU A 53 -7.45 -1.04 -11.34
N GLY A 54 -6.69 -0.17 -12.04
CA GLY A 54 -7.24 0.93 -12.84
C GLY A 54 -8.01 1.97 -12.01
N ARG A 55 -7.79 1.99 -10.69
CA ARG A 55 -8.50 2.87 -9.73
C ARG A 55 -7.61 3.13 -8.52
N THR A 56 -7.98 4.13 -7.73
CA THR A 56 -7.31 4.48 -6.47
C THR A 56 -7.63 3.48 -5.36
N VAL A 57 -6.90 3.55 -4.24
CA VAL A 57 -7.19 2.72 -3.05
C VAL A 57 -8.61 2.99 -2.55
N ARG A 58 -9.02 4.27 -2.46
CA ARG A 58 -10.34 4.64 -1.93
C ARG A 58 -11.48 4.16 -2.83
N GLU A 59 -11.33 4.28 -4.14
CA GLU A 59 -12.30 3.73 -5.10
C GLU A 59 -12.36 2.21 -4.99
N ALA A 60 -11.21 1.53 -4.90
CA ALA A 60 -11.18 0.07 -4.75
C ALA A 60 -11.88 -0.42 -3.47
N ILE A 61 -11.73 0.30 -2.35
CA ILE A 61 -12.47 0.02 -1.11
C ILE A 61 -13.98 0.20 -1.33
N ALA A 62 -14.38 1.32 -1.95
CA ALA A 62 -15.79 1.62 -2.23
C ALA A 62 -16.43 0.56 -3.15
N ASP A 63 -15.66 0.03 -4.10
CA ASP A 63 -16.09 -1.01 -5.04
C ASP A 63 -16.03 -2.44 -4.44
N GLY A 64 -15.66 -2.58 -3.16
CA GLY A 64 -15.62 -3.88 -2.47
C GLY A 64 -14.47 -4.80 -2.91
N VAL A 65 -13.40 -4.25 -3.51
CA VAL A 65 -12.20 -5.03 -3.83
C VAL A 65 -11.56 -5.55 -2.54
N SER A 66 -11.14 -6.81 -2.51
CA SER A 66 -10.53 -7.38 -1.32
C SER A 66 -9.27 -6.60 -0.90
N PHE A 67 -9.13 -6.31 0.40
CA PHE A 67 -8.00 -5.52 0.90
C PHE A 67 -6.64 -6.17 0.61
N LYS A 68 -6.58 -7.52 0.50
CA LYS A 68 -5.36 -8.23 0.07
C LYS A 68 -4.98 -7.86 -1.36
N ARG A 69 -5.96 -7.79 -2.27
CA ARG A 69 -5.72 -7.38 -3.66
C ARG A 69 -5.33 -5.90 -3.76
N ILE A 70 -5.95 -5.05 -2.95
CA ILE A 70 -5.57 -3.63 -2.85
C ILE A 70 -4.13 -3.51 -2.37
N TRP A 71 -3.75 -4.24 -1.31
CA TRP A 71 -2.40 -4.25 -0.80
C TRP A 71 -1.37 -4.70 -1.85
N LEU A 72 -1.62 -5.78 -2.59
CA LEU A 72 -0.71 -6.23 -3.65
C LEU A 72 -0.49 -5.16 -4.72
N ALA A 73 -1.55 -4.45 -5.13
CA ALA A 73 -1.43 -3.38 -6.11
C ALA A 73 -0.70 -2.14 -5.55
N VAL A 74 -0.88 -1.82 -4.27
CA VAL A 74 -0.10 -0.79 -3.56
C VAL A 74 1.37 -1.19 -3.46
N TRP A 75 1.65 -2.44 -3.08
CA TRP A 75 3.00 -3.00 -2.97
C TRP A 75 3.76 -2.89 -4.29
N GLU A 76 3.11 -3.20 -5.41
CA GLU A 76 3.66 -3.00 -6.76
C GLU A 76 3.87 -1.52 -7.08
N ALA A 77 2.89 -0.66 -6.81
CA ALA A 77 2.96 0.78 -7.12
C ALA A 77 4.03 1.53 -6.31
N LEU A 78 4.31 1.08 -5.08
CA LEU A 78 5.34 1.62 -4.21
C LEU A 78 6.69 0.92 -4.38
N GLU A 79 6.78 -0.08 -5.26
CA GLU A 79 7.99 -0.88 -5.53
C GLU A 79 8.64 -1.44 -4.25
N LEU A 80 7.79 -1.94 -3.34
CA LEU A 80 8.23 -2.45 -2.04
C LEU A 80 9.00 -3.78 -2.16
N PRO A 81 9.87 -4.11 -1.19
CA PRO A 81 10.62 -5.36 -1.23
C PRO A 81 9.68 -6.58 -1.05
N ALA A 82 10.07 -7.72 -1.64
CA ALA A 82 9.30 -8.98 -1.61
C ALA A 82 8.95 -9.48 -0.20
N ALA A 83 9.73 -9.11 0.81
CA ALA A 83 9.46 -9.47 2.21
C ALA A 83 8.20 -8.79 2.79
N GLU A 84 7.66 -7.78 2.12
CA GLU A 84 6.49 -6.99 2.56
C GLU A 84 5.25 -7.22 1.69
N ARG A 85 5.27 -8.25 0.85
CA ARG A 85 4.18 -8.57 -0.08
C ARG A 85 2.94 -9.12 0.64
#